data_AF-Q6JAB7-F1
#
_entry.id   AF-Q6JAB7-F1
#
_cell.length_a   1.000
_cell.length_b   1.000
_cell.length_c   1.000
_cell.angle_alpha   90.00
_cell.angle_beta   90.00
_cell.angle_gamma   90.00
#
_symmetry.space_group_name_H-M   'P 1'
#
loop_
_entity.id
_entity.type
_entity.pdbx_description
1 polymer ?
#
loop_
_entity_poly.entity_id
_entity_poly.type
_entity_poly.pdbx_seq_one_letter_code
_entity_poly.pdbx_strand_id
1 'polypeptide(L)'
;NFLEVAEKLRSDYDFGHTVHANHLPRGDAAVERPLVRLFKPFDELVVDSKDFDVSALEKFIDASSTPKVVTFDKNPDNHPYLLKFFQTN
;
A
#
# COMPACT_ATOMS: atom_id res chain seq x y z
N ASN A 1 3.34 -17.64 -1.08
CA ASN A 1 4.02 -16.34 -1.29
C ASN A 1 3.11 -15.18 -0.92
N PHE A 2 2.12 -14.73 -1.72
CA PHE A 2 1.27 -13.58 -1.34
C PHE A 2 0.47 -13.79 -0.04
N LEU A 3 -0.15 -14.97 0.12
CA LEU A 3 -0.91 -15.33 1.33
C LEU A 3 -0.05 -15.30 2.60
N GLU A 4 1.24 -15.61 2.50
CA GLU A 4 2.16 -15.63 3.65
C GLU A 4 2.44 -14.22 4.16
N VAL A 5 2.70 -13.28 3.24
CA VAL A 5 2.84 -11.85 3.57
C VAL A 5 1.53 -11.31 4.14
N ALA A 6 0.40 -11.67 3.53
CA ALA A 6 -0.91 -11.26 4.00
C ALA A 6 -1.19 -11.78 5.42
N GLU A 7 -0.91 -13.05 5.72
CA GLU A 7 -1.10 -13.61 7.07
C GLU A 7 -0.23 -12.93 8.11
N LYS A 8 1.01 -12.56 7.76
CA LYS A 8 1.95 -11.90 8.67
C LYS A 8 1.58 -10.44 8.95
N LEU A 9 1.05 -9.73 7.96
CA LEU A 9 0.77 -8.30 8.01
C LEU A 9 -0.74 -7.97 8.13
N ARG A 10 -1.63 -8.96 8.21
CA ARG A 10 -3.10 -8.79 8.30
C ARG A 10 -3.56 -7.93 9.49
N SER A 11 -2.72 -7.78 10.52
CA SER A 11 -3.03 -6.94 11.68
C SER A 11 -2.78 -5.47 11.42
N ASP A 12 -1.89 -5.15 10.47
CA ASP A 12 -1.44 -3.80 10.16
C ASP A 12 -1.98 -3.28 8.82
N TYR A 13 -2.33 -4.18 7.89
CA TYR A 13 -2.80 -3.85 6.54
C TYR A 13 -3.96 -4.72 6.08
N ASP A 14 -4.88 -4.11 5.33
CA ASP A 14 -5.94 -4.82 4.62
C ASP A 14 -5.41 -5.39 3.30
N PHE A 15 -5.50 -6.72 3.15
CA PHE A 15 -5.11 -7.42 1.93
C PHE A 15 -6.35 -7.80 1.11
N GLY A 16 -6.34 -7.48 -0.18
CA GLY A 16 -7.34 -7.89 -1.14
C GLY A 16 -6.70 -8.61 -2.33
N HIS A 17 -7.35 -9.66 -2.83
CA HIS A 17 -6.95 -10.35 -4.06
C HIS A 17 -8.09 -10.27 -5.07
N THR A 18 -7.80 -9.81 -6.28
CA THR A 18 -8.76 -9.82 -7.40
C THR A 18 -8.11 -10.37 -8.65
N VAL A 19 -8.86 -11.19 -9.39
CA VAL A 19 -8.49 -11.71 -10.71
C VAL A 19 -9.00 -10.77 -11.82
N HIS A 20 -9.84 -9.78 -11.47
CA HIS A 20 -10.42 -8.82 -12.40
C HIS A 20 -9.86 -7.42 -12.12
N ALA A 21 -9.09 -6.88 -13.06
CA ALA A 21 -8.53 -5.52 -12.97
C ALA A 21 -9.63 -4.45 -12.87
N ASN A 22 -10.83 -4.72 -13.37
CA ASN A 22 -11.98 -3.81 -13.31
C ASN A 22 -12.44 -3.55 -11.87
N HIS A 23 -12.05 -4.38 -10.90
CA HIS A 23 -12.39 -4.18 -9.48
C HIS A 23 -11.29 -3.44 -8.71
N LEU A 24 -10.17 -3.10 -9.35
CA LEU A 24 -9.14 -2.31 -8.68
C LEU A 24 -9.62 -0.86 -8.57
N PRO A 25 -9.68 -0.28 -7.36
CA PRO A 25 -9.88 1.15 -7.23
C PRO A 25 -8.74 1.86 -7.98
N ARG A 26 -9.07 2.83 -8.84
CA ARG A 26 -8.10 3.51 -9.74
C ARG A 26 -7.33 2.57 -10.68
N GLY A 27 -7.86 1.36 -10.91
CA GLY A 27 -7.38 0.44 -11.93
C GLY A 27 -7.86 0.89 -13.30
N ASP A 28 -7.01 1.63 -14.00
CA ASP A 28 -7.13 1.73 -15.45
C ASP A 28 -7.16 0.30 -16.01
N ALA A 29 -8.09 0.00 -16.91
CA ALA A 29 -8.37 -1.36 -17.39
C ALA A 29 -7.15 -2.06 -18.05
N ALA A 30 -6.03 -1.35 -18.18
CA ALA A 30 -4.77 -1.75 -18.80
C ALA A 30 -3.63 -2.08 -17.80
N VAL A 31 -3.91 -2.48 -16.56
CA VAL A 31 -2.81 -2.86 -15.65
C VAL A 31 -2.19 -4.21 -16.05
N GLU A 32 -0.86 -4.23 -16.30
CA GLU A 32 -0.10 -5.43 -16.66
C GLU A 32 -0.04 -6.43 -15.51
N ARG A 33 -0.79 -7.53 -15.65
CA ARG A 33 -0.84 -8.64 -14.68
C ARG A 33 0.31 -9.63 -14.94
N PRO A 34 0.86 -10.31 -13.91
CA PRO A 34 0.50 -10.21 -12.50
C PRO A 34 1.19 -9.00 -11.82
N LEU A 35 0.48 -8.32 -10.90
CA LEU A 35 1.05 -7.27 -10.05
C LEU A 35 0.45 -7.27 -8.62
N VAL A 36 1.15 -6.64 -7.68
CA VAL A 36 0.67 -6.28 -6.35
C VAL A 36 0.55 -4.76 -6.26
N ARG A 37 -0.63 -4.26 -5.89
CA ARG A 37 -0.90 -2.83 -5.75
C ARG A 37 -1.12 -2.48 -4.29
N LEU A 38 -0.36 -1.52 -3.79
CA LEU A 38 -0.58 -0.94 -2.46
C LEU A 38 -1.32 0.39 -2.62
N PHE A 39 -2.44 0.50 -1.91
CA PHE A 39 -3.21 1.73 -1.81
C PHE A 39 -2.74 2.50 -0.59
N LYS A 40 -2.37 3.76 -0.78
CA LYS A 40 -1.97 4.64 0.31
C LYS A 40 -2.77 5.95 0.25
N PRO A 41 -3.11 6.55 1.39
CA PRO A 41 -3.78 7.84 1.42
C PRO A 41 -2.82 9.03 1.20
N PHE A 42 -1.52 8.77 1.01
CA PHE A 42 -0.46 9.78 0.87
C PHE A 42 0.44 9.52 -0.37
N ASP A 43 1.35 10.45 -0.67
CA ASP A 43 2.20 10.46 -1.88
C ASP A 43 1.40 10.29 -3.20
N GLU A 44 1.79 9.31 -4.03
CA GLU A 44 1.22 8.94 -5.33
C GLU A 44 -0.12 8.19 -5.22
N LEU A 45 -0.60 7.96 -3.99
CA LEU A 45 -1.85 7.28 -3.62
C LEU A 45 -2.00 5.80 -4.03
N VAL A 46 -1.26 5.36 -5.04
CA VAL A 46 -1.15 3.98 -5.51
C VAL A 46 0.31 3.71 -5.87
N VAL A 47 0.81 2.53 -5.51
CA VAL A 47 2.12 2.07 -5.97
C VAL A 47 2.02 0.60 -6.37
N ASP A 48 2.63 0.26 -7.51
CA ASP A 48 2.57 -1.07 -8.11
C ASP A 48 3.93 -1.76 -7.98
N SER A 49 3.90 -3.04 -7.60
CA SER A 49 5.04 -3.95 -7.61
C SER A 49 4.75 -5.16 -8.49
N LYS A 50 5.76 -5.59 -9.25
CA LYS A 50 5.72 -6.85 -10.01
C LYS A 50 6.58 -7.94 -9.35
N ASP A 51 7.15 -7.65 -8.18
CA ASP A 51 7.95 -8.60 -7.43
C ASP A 51 7.05 -9.39 -6.47
N PHE A 52 7.05 -10.72 -6.62
CA PHE A 52 6.21 -11.65 -5.85
C PHE A 52 7.01 -12.43 -4.80
N ASP A 53 8.29 -12.11 -4.63
CA ASP A 53 9.09 -12.66 -3.55
C ASP A 53 8.56 -12.13 -2.20
N VAL A 54 8.45 -13.02 -1.21
CA VAL A 54 7.92 -12.70 0.13
C VAL A 54 8.75 -11.58 0.78
N SER A 55 10.08 -11.67 0.69
CA SER A 55 10.97 -10.67 1.29
C SER A 55 10.93 -9.34 0.55
N ALA A 56 10.76 -9.38 -0.78
CA ALA A 56 10.61 -8.17 -1.58
C ALA A 56 9.28 -7.47 -1.27
N LEU A 57 8.18 -8.21 -1.13
CA LEU A 57 6.87 -7.67 -0.78
C LEU A 57 6.83 -7.05 0.61
N GLU A 58 7.44 -7.70 1.61
CA GLU A 58 7.54 -7.13 2.96
C GLU A 58 8.28 -5.79 2.94
N LYS A 59 9.44 -5.73 2.28
CA LYS A 59 10.21 -4.48 2.14
C LYS A 59 9.45 -3.43 1.34
N PHE A 60 8.72 -3.85 0.31
CA PHE A 60 7.91 -2.96 -0.51
C PHE A 60 6.79 -2.32 0.31
N ILE A 61 6.07 -3.10 1.12
CA ILE A 61 5.01 -2.59 1.99
C ILE A 61 5.59 -1.65 3.05
N ASP A 62 6.67 -2.04 3.71
CA ASP A 62 7.32 -1.23 4.75
C ASP A 62 7.84 0.12 4.19
N ALA A 63 8.55 0.08 3.07
CA ALA A 63 9.07 1.27 2.41
C ALA A 63 7.95 2.18 1.86
N SER A 64 6.86 1.59 1.36
CA SER A 64 5.76 2.34 0.76
C SER A 64 4.73 2.83 1.78
N SER A 65 4.69 2.22 2.96
CA SER A 65 3.85 2.63 4.11
C SER A 65 4.47 3.79 4.88
N THR A 66 5.75 4.08 4.68
CA THR A 66 6.40 5.27 5.21
C THR A 66 6.03 6.49 4.36
N PRO A 67 5.21 7.44 4.85
CA PRO A 67 4.80 8.60 4.08
C PRO A 67 6.00 9.53 3.83
N LYS A 68 6.25 9.89 2.56
CA LYS A 68 7.25 10.93 2.22
C LYS A 68 6.62 12.32 2.17
N VAL A 69 5.41 12.40 1.65
CA VAL A 69 4.57 13.59 1.51
C VAL A 69 3.16 13.21 1.92
N VAL A 70 2.72 13.75 3.05
CA VAL A 70 1.34 13.62 3.51
C VAL A 70 0.66 14.99 3.43
N THR A 71 -0.57 15.01 2.94
CA THR A 71 -1.36 16.24 2.89
C THR A 71 -1.71 16.64 4.33
N PHE A 72 -1.27 17.83 4.74
CA PHE A 72 -1.65 18.39 6.03
C PHE A 72 -3.07 18.95 5.94
N ASP A 73 -4.07 18.15 6.33
CA ASP A 73 -5.47 18.56 6.39
C ASP A 73 -6.11 18.17 7.74
N LYS A 74 -7.40 18.50 7.89
CA LYS A 74 -8.20 18.14 9.07
C LYS A 74 -8.88 16.77 8.90
N ASN A 75 -8.50 15.99 7.90
CA ASN A 75 -9.09 14.68 7.70
C ASN A 75 -8.56 13.73 8.79
N PRO A 76 -9.42 13.17 9.66
CA PRO A 76 -8.99 12.24 10.70
C PRO A 76 -8.23 11.03 10.14
N ASP A 77 -8.47 10.64 8.89
CA ASP A 77 -7.75 9.55 8.23
C ASP A 77 -6.25 9.88 8.03
N ASN A 78 -5.91 11.16 7.89
CA ASN A 78 -4.53 11.62 7.69
C ASN A 78 -3.76 11.80 9.01
N HIS A 79 -4.47 11.89 10.14
CA HIS A 79 -3.88 12.16 11.45
C HIS A 79 -2.83 11.12 11.91
N PRO A 80 -3.04 9.79 11.76
CA PRO A 80 -2.04 8.80 12.15
C PRO A 80 -0.73 8.92 11.36
N TYR A 81 -0.82 9.26 10.08
CA TYR A 81 0.33 9.41 9.19
C TYR A 81 1.10 10.70 9.45
N LEU A 82 0.37 11.79 9.72
CA LEU A 82 0.94 13.05 10.18
C LEU A 82 1.69 12.85 11.51
N LEU A 83 1.09 12.14 12.47
CA LEU A 83 1.73 11.84 13.76
C LEU A 83 3.04 11.06 13.59
N LYS A 84 3.07 10.01 12.75
CA LYS A 84 4.31 9.28 12.44
C LYS A 84 5.40 10.20 11.86
N PHE A 85 5.03 11.14 10.99
CA PHE A 85 5.96 12.09 10.40
C PHE A 85 6.59 13.02 11.45
N PHE A 86 5.79 13.52 12.40
CA PHE A 86 6.26 14.45 13.45
C PHE A 86 6.87 13.77 14.68
N GLN A 87 6.61 12.47 14.90
CA GLN A 87 7.17 11.70 16.03
C GLN A 87 8.55 11.11 15.72
N THR A 88 8.99 11.13 14.45
CA THR A 88 10.34 10.72 14.07
C THR A 88 11.30 11.90 14.30
N ASN A 89 11.65 12.17 15.56
CA ASN A 89 12.75 13.06 15.97
C ASN A 89 13.82 12.25 16.70
#